data_AF-A0A0K8T091-F1
#
_entry.id   AF-A0A0K8T091-F1
#
_cell.length_a   1.000
_cell.length_b   1.000
_cell.length_c   1.000
_cell.angle_alpha   90.00
_cell.angle_beta   90.00
_cell.angle_gamma   90.00
#
_symmetry.space_group_name_H-M   'P 1'
#
loop_
_entity.id
_entity.type
_entity.pdbx_description
1 polymer ?
#
loop_
_entity_poly.entity_id
_entity_poly.type
_entity_poly.pdbx_seq_one_letter_code
_entity_poly.pdbx_strand_id
1 'polypeptide(L)'
;IRSKELFHGIQMTYNQCWEYLMWLDPANHGGIRGTLPRGLGDAGEGNDRTLSVHGTNDEDEPFRDDEEEEGPEIVMNWNLSEFLPEEANVQGHFTTIIASYMSSIYQYLTQSEPVMGTPVRRPTTASQLTQTAPTGVGAHLSTADYAKKLISGDLSQKLFHICQRIQKRLPTFDVSKMENINFMEIMSKEKHIINPALEFVKSVCKVLSLDSSIEDDVTSLRRNLLRLIDVGEFSDSADWSDPCPSVVLPEVICRSCNHCRDIDLCKDSYRSVDNDVFYWQCPICSTNYDNAEIEALLLDIVNRKSMGFMLQDLQ
;
A
#
# COMPACT_ATOMS: atom_id res chain seq x y z
N ILE A 1 26.22 -3.42 -9.67
CA ILE A 1 26.59 -2.56 -8.51
C ILE A 1 27.49 -3.32 -7.56
N ARG A 2 27.08 -4.50 -7.06
CA ARG A 2 27.90 -5.35 -6.16
C ARG A 2 29.31 -5.72 -6.67
N SER A 3 29.53 -5.73 -7.99
CA SER A 3 30.84 -6.01 -8.60
C SER A 3 31.83 -4.83 -8.61
N LYS A 4 31.45 -3.65 -8.11
CA LYS A 4 32.37 -2.49 -8.04
C LYS A 4 33.02 -2.42 -6.66
N GLU A 5 34.31 -2.13 -6.62
CA GLU A 5 35.13 -2.03 -5.39
C GLU A 5 34.52 -1.13 -4.31
N LEU A 6 33.90 -0.01 -4.69
CA LEU A 6 33.23 0.94 -3.80
C LEU A 6 32.06 0.35 -2.98
N PHE A 7 31.52 -0.82 -3.34
CA PHE A 7 30.33 -1.40 -2.70
C PHE A 7 30.58 -2.74 -2.00
N HIS A 8 31.84 -3.10 -1.72
CA HIS A 8 32.19 -4.35 -1.05
C HIS A 8 31.69 -4.45 0.41
N GLY A 9 31.29 -3.33 1.03
CA GLY A 9 30.69 -3.29 2.36
C GLY A 9 29.16 -3.22 2.39
N ILE A 10 28.49 -3.34 1.25
CA ILE A 10 27.02 -3.20 1.16
C ILE A 10 26.39 -4.56 0.85
N GLN A 11 25.64 -5.08 1.81
CA GLN A 11 24.71 -6.18 1.58
C GLN A 11 23.33 -5.60 1.21
N MET A 12 22.77 -6.06 0.09
CA MET A 12 21.41 -5.74 -0.32
C MET A 12 20.67 -7.06 -0.47
N THR A 13 19.42 -7.14 -0.06
CA THR A 13 18.54 -8.29 -0.32
C THR A 13 17.29 -7.79 -1.03
N TYR A 14 16.70 -8.65 -1.85
CA TYR A 14 15.40 -8.36 -2.44
C TYR A 14 14.33 -8.88 -1.50
N ASN A 15 13.41 -8.01 -1.07
CA ASN A 15 12.28 -8.43 -0.25
C ASN A 15 11.07 -8.75 -1.13
N GLN A 16 10.72 -7.82 -2.03
CA GLN A 16 9.54 -7.94 -2.89
C GLN A 16 9.84 -7.40 -4.28
N CYS A 17 9.11 -7.93 -5.26
CA CYS A 17 9.09 -7.46 -6.64
C CYS A 17 7.65 -7.10 -7.00
N TRP A 18 7.46 -6.02 -7.75
CA TRP A 18 6.15 -5.53 -8.16
C TRP A 18 6.15 -5.36 -9.67
N GLU A 19 5.13 -5.91 -10.33
CA GLU A 19 4.90 -5.69 -11.77
C GLU A 19 3.97 -4.50 -12.01
N TYR A 20 3.02 -4.29 -11.08
CA TYR A 20 2.18 -3.12 -11.02
C TYR A 20 1.99 -2.73 -9.56
N LEU A 21 2.14 -1.44 -9.22
CA LEU A 21 2.07 -0.94 -7.85
C LEU A 21 1.36 0.41 -7.82
N MET A 22 0.34 0.51 -6.98
CA MET A 22 -0.23 1.77 -6.52
C MET A 22 0.29 2.01 -5.11
N TRP A 23 0.95 3.15 -4.91
CA TRP A 23 1.63 3.47 -3.67
C TRP A 23 1.17 4.84 -3.16
N LEU A 24 0.67 4.91 -1.93
CA LEU A 24 0.33 6.16 -1.23
C LEU A 24 1.29 6.45 -0.07
N ASP A 25 1.54 5.44 0.76
CA ASP A 25 2.49 5.48 1.89
C ASP A 25 2.94 4.03 2.25
N PRO A 26 3.88 3.82 3.20
CA PRO A 26 4.29 2.47 3.60
C PRO A 26 3.16 1.56 4.09
N ALA A 27 2.10 2.13 4.69
CA ALA A 27 0.93 1.41 5.20
C ALA A 27 -0.25 1.35 4.21
N ASN A 28 -0.17 2.11 3.12
CA ASN A 28 -1.20 2.23 2.09
C ASN A 28 -0.58 2.01 0.70
N HIS A 29 -0.52 0.74 0.30
CA HIS A 29 -0.07 0.32 -1.01
C HIS A 29 -0.75 -0.98 -1.45
N GLY A 30 -0.86 -1.17 -2.75
CA GLY A 30 -1.35 -2.42 -3.31
C GLY A 30 -0.95 -2.57 -4.76
N GLY A 31 -0.90 -3.81 -5.22
CA GLY A 31 -0.36 -4.09 -6.53
C GLY A 31 -0.25 -5.57 -6.81
N ILE A 32 0.31 -5.89 -7.97
CA ILE A 32 0.56 -7.25 -8.41
C ILE A 32 2.00 -7.60 -8.10
N ARG A 33 2.16 -8.63 -7.27
CA ARG A 33 3.47 -9.14 -6.89
C ARG A 33 4.09 -9.85 -8.10
N GLY A 34 5.31 -9.44 -8.42
CA GLY A 34 6.13 -10.09 -9.44
C GLY A 34 6.96 -11.21 -8.87
N THR A 35 7.35 -12.13 -9.73
CA THR A 35 8.34 -13.17 -9.38
C THR A 35 9.75 -12.63 -9.49
N LEU A 36 10.60 -12.87 -8.48
CA LEU A 36 12.02 -12.57 -8.58
C LEU A 36 12.68 -13.48 -9.62
N PRO A 37 13.58 -12.97 -10.49
CA PRO A 37 14.34 -13.82 -11.40
C PRO A 37 15.07 -14.95 -10.67
N ARG A 38 15.15 -16.13 -11.29
CA ARG A 38 15.88 -17.29 -10.72
C ARG A 38 17.33 -16.88 -10.40
N GLY A 39 17.78 -17.17 -9.18
CA GLY A 39 19.11 -16.81 -8.66
C GLY A 39 19.22 -15.42 -8.01
N LEU A 40 18.16 -14.59 -8.03
CA LEU A 40 18.13 -13.32 -7.28
C LEU A 40 17.57 -13.47 -5.85
N GLY A 41 16.73 -14.46 -5.60
CA GLY A 41 16.18 -14.75 -4.25
C GLY A 41 17.28 -15.14 -3.25
N ASP A 42 18.22 -15.99 -3.68
CA ASP A 42 19.35 -16.46 -2.86
C ASP A 42 20.51 -15.44 -2.78
N ALA A 43 20.42 -14.34 -3.52
CA ALA A 43 21.49 -13.36 -3.64
C ALA A 43 21.55 -12.43 -2.42
N GLY A 44 21.73 -13.01 -1.23
CA GLY A 44 21.87 -12.31 0.03
C GLY A 44 21.94 -13.21 1.26
N GLU A 45 21.63 -14.51 1.12
CA GLU A 45 22.03 -15.50 2.11
C GLU A 45 23.48 -15.89 1.83
N GLY A 46 24.38 -15.55 2.76
CA GLY A 46 25.78 -15.92 2.68
C GLY A 46 25.96 -17.42 2.82
N ASN A 47 25.68 -18.19 1.77
CA ASN A 47 26.11 -19.57 1.68
C ASN A 47 27.50 -19.58 1.04
N ASP A 48 28.51 -19.53 1.90
CA ASP A 48 29.90 -19.81 1.56
C ASP A 48 30.01 -21.27 1.10
N ARG A 49 29.74 -21.51 -0.19
CA ARG A 49 30.09 -22.74 -0.89
C ARG A 49 30.71 -22.39 -2.23
N THR A 50 32.03 -22.34 -2.17
CA THR A 50 33.01 -22.54 -3.25
C THR A 50 32.40 -23.03 -4.57
N LEU A 51 32.42 -22.16 -5.57
CA LEU A 51 32.19 -22.52 -6.98
C LEU A 51 33.33 -23.42 -7.45
N SER A 52 33.14 -24.74 -7.37
CA SER A 52 33.80 -25.68 -8.28
C SER A 52 32.92 -25.83 -9.52
N VAL A 53 33.36 -25.23 -10.61
CA VAL A 53 32.84 -25.47 -11.96
C VAL A 53 33.15 -26.91 -12.34
N HIS A 54 32.14 -27.77 -12.40
CA HIS A 54 32.12 -28.89 -13.32
C HIS A 54 30.72 -29.11 -13.86
N GLY A 55 30.59 -28.93 -15.18
CA GLY A 55 29.37 -29.16 -15.91
C GLY A 55 29.03 -30.64 -15.95
N THR A 56 27.76 -30.94 -15.73
CA THR A 56 27.12 -32.15 -16.22
C THR A 56 25.80 -31.72 -16.87
N ASN A 57 25.66 -32.09 -18.13
CA ASN A 57 24.42 -32.03 -18.88
C ASN A 57 23.44 -32.99 -18.20
N ASP A 58 22.32 -32.48 -17.71
CA ASP A 58 21.14 -33.30 -17.40
C ASP A 58 19.97 -32.71 -18.19
N GLU A 59 19.85 -33.20 -19.43
CA GLU A 59 18.59 -33.30 -20.15
C GLU A 59 17.80 -34.43 -19.49
N ASP A 60 16.79 -34.10 -18.66
CA ASP A 60 15.62 -34.93 -18.31
C ASP A 60 15.06 -34.48 -16.94
N GLU A 61 14.26 -33.41 -16.93
CA GLU A 61 13.27 -33.19 -15.86
C GLU A 61 11.88 -33.18 -16.50
N PRO A 62 10.95 -34.07 -16.09
CA PRO A 62 9.66 -34.20 -16.71
C PRO A 62 8.83 -32.92 -16.46
N PHE A 63 8.27 -32.40 -17.55
CA PHE A 63 7.21 -31.40 -17.54
C PHE A 63 6.11 -31.84 -16.56
N ARG A 64 6.03 -31.16 -15.42
CA ARG A 64 4.80 -31.09 -14.64
C ARG A 64 3.93 -30.00 -15.26
N ASP A 65 3.16 -30.40 -16.26
CA ASP A 65 1.86 -29.76 -16.53
C ASP A 65 0.95 -30.04 -15.33
N ASP A 66 0.08 -29.08 -15.00
CA ASP A 66 -0.89 -29.03 -13.88
C ASP A 66 -0.47 -28.19 -12.66
N GLU A 67 0.10 -26.99 -12.87
CA GLU A 67 -0.25 -25.86 -11.99
C GLU A 67 -1.44 -25.17 -12.64
N GLU A 68 -2.64 -25.32 -12.08
CA GLU A 68 -3.75 -24.43 -12.38
C GLU A 68 -3.20 -22.99 -12.33
N GLU A 69 -3.27 -22.24 -13.44
CA GLU A 69 -2.79 -20.87 -13.55
C GLU A 69 -3.49 -20.00 -12.49
N GLU A 70 -2.97 -20.04 -11.26
CA GLU A 70 -3.40 -19.18 -10.18
C GLU A 70 -3.01 -17.78 -10.62
N GLY A 71 -4.02 -16.94 -10.88
CA GLY A 71 -3.80 -15.60 -11.40
C GLY A 71 -2.81 -14.81 -10.54
N PRO A 72 -2.23 -13.71 -11.07
CA PRO A 72 -1.21 -12.94 -10.37
C PRO A 72 -1.63 -12.56 -8.94
N GLU A 73 -0.75 -12.77 -7.95
CA GLU A 73 -1.02 -12.44 -6.55
C GLU A 73 -1.21 -10.92 -6.38
N ILE A 74 -2.42 -10.52 -5.99
CA ILE A 74 -2.75 -9.12 -5.68
C ILE A 74 -2.54 -8.87 -4.19
N VAL A 75 -1.62 -7.99 -3.85
CA VAL A 75 -1.41 -7.51 -2.48
C VAL A 75 -2.28 -6.27 -2.24
N MET A 76 -3.02 -6.28 -1.14
CA MET A 76 -4.00 -5.24 -0.79
C MET A 76 -3.71 -4.64 0.60
N ASN A 77 -2.53 -4.05 0.78
CA ASN A 77 -2.13 -3.44 2.06
C ASN A 77 -2.62 -1.99 2.16
N TRP A 78 -3.91 -1.81 2.43
CA TRP A 78 -4.57 -0.50 2.53
C TRP A 78 -5.07 -0.24 3.94
N ASN A 79 -4.20 0.27 4.82
CA ASN A 79 -4.57 0.64 6.19
C ASN A 79 -5.80 1.58 6.25
N LEU A 80 -5.93 2.53 5.32
CA LEU A 80 -7.08 3.44 5.24
C LEU A 80 -8.43 2.71 5.14
N SER A 81 -8.45 1.47 4.64
CA SER A 81 -9.66 0.68 4.52
C SER A 81 -10.12 0.12 5.86
N GLU A 82 -9.21 -0.06 6.84
CA GLU A 82 -9.53 -0.51 8.20
C GLU A 82 -10.41 0.52 8.96
N PHE A 83 -10.38 1.79 8.52
CA PHE A 83 -11.20 2.88 9.06
C PHE A 83 -12.59 2.98 8.41
N LEU A 84 -12.90 2.12 7.44
CA LEU A 84 -14.25 2.00 6.88
C LEU A 84 -15.07 0.98 7.68
N PRO A 85 -16.39 1.16 7.84
CA PRO A 85 -17.23 0.20 8.57
C PRO A 85 -17.24 -1.19 7.94
N GLU A 86 -17.17 -2.23 8.77
CA GLU A 86 -17.41 -3.61 8.31
C GLU A 86 -18.90 -3.81 7.98
N GLU A 87 -19.79 -3.08 8.67
CA GLU A 87 -21.22 -3.07 8.41
C GLU A 87 -21.54 -2.62 6.99
N ALA A 88 -22.58 -3.22 6.41
CA ALA A 88 -22.94 -3.04 5.01
C ALA A 88 -21.81 -3.37 4.01
N ASN A 89 -20.74 -4.05 4.45
CA ASN A 89 -19.61 -4.51 3.65
C ASN A 89 -18.84 -3.37 2.97
N VAL A 90 -18.66 -2.23 3.65
CA VAL A 90 -17.99 -1.06 3.06
C VAL A 90 -16.52 -1.38 2.76
N GLN A 91 -15.81 -2.03 3.69
CA GLN A 91 -14.43 -2.49 3.47
C GLN A 91 -14.31 -3.43 2.27
N GLY A 92 -15.16 -4.47 2.19
CA GLY A 92 -15.12 -5.41 1.07
C GLY A 92 -15.46 -4.78 -0.28
N HIS A 93 -16.33 -3.76 -0.30
CA HIS A 93 -16.57 -2.96 -1.51
C HIS A 93 -15.34 -2.17 -1.93
N PHE A 94 -14.61 -1.58 -0.99
CA PHE A 94 -13.36 -0.88 -1.28
C PHE A 94 -12.34 -1.84 -1.89
N THR A 95 -12.08 -2.96 -1.22
CA THR A 95 -11.12 -3.97 -1.69
C THR A 95 -11.49 -4.49 -3.07
N THR A 96 -12.76 -4.82 -3.30
CA THR A 96 -13.23 -5.33 -4.60
C THR A 96 -13.02 -4.32 -5.72
N ILE A 97 -13.32 -3.05 -5.47
CA ILE A 97 -13.20 -1.98 -6.47
C ILE A 97 -11.73 -1.75 -6.83
N ILE A 98 -10.87 -1.59 -5.82
CA ILE A 98 -9.45 -1.33 -6.04
C ILE A 98 -8.75 -2.54 -6.68
N ALA A 99 -9.01 -3.76 -6.21
CA ALA A 99 -8.47 -4.97 -6.81
C ALA A 99 -8.94 -5.16 -8.26
N SER A 100 -10.23 -4.89 -8.55
CA SER A 100 -10.76 -4.96 -9.93
C SER A 100 -10.07 -3.94 -10.83
N TYR A 101 -9.88 -2.70 -10.35
CA TYR A 101 -9.15 -1.67 -11.09
C TYR A 101 -7.71 -2.10 -11.38
N MET A 102 -6.96 -2.53 -10.34
CA MET A 102 -5.59 -3.01 -10.49
C MET A 102 -5.49 -4.15 -11.51
N SER A 103 -6.39 -5.13 -11.42
CA SER A 103 -6.44 -6.29 -12.32
C SER A 103 -6.70 -5.85 -13.77
N SER A 104 -7.67 -4.96 -14.00
CA SER A 104 -7.99 -4.46 -15.34
C SER A 104 -6.83 -3.69 -15.96
N ILE A 105 -6.17 -2.82 -15.20
CA ILE A 105 -5.01 -2.06 -15.67
C ILE A 105 -3.85 -3.00 -16.00
N TYR A 106 -3.54 -3.95 -15.13
CA TYR A 106 -2.45 -4.89 -15.34
C TYR A 106 -2.70 -5.84 -16.51
N GLN A 107 -3.93 -6.36 -16.66
CA GLN A 107 -4.30 -7.17 -17.83
C GLN A 107 -4.15 -6.38 -19.12
N TYR A 108 -4.51 -5.09 -19.11
CA TYR A 108 -4.29 -4.23 -20.28
C TYR A 108 -2.80 -4.03 -20.56
N LEU A 109 -1.99 -3.74 -19.54
CA LEU A 109 -0.55 -3.55 -19.67
C LEU A 109 0.13 -4.78 -20.25
N THR A 110 -0.12 -5.96 -19.68
CA THR A 110 0.44 -7.25 -20.12
C THR A 110 0.03 -7.64 -21.53
N GLN A 111 -1.23 -7.38 -21.93
CA GLN A 111 -1.71 -7.64 -23.29
C GLN A 111 -1.21 -6.61 -24.33
N SER A 112 -0.91 -5.39 -23.88
CA SER A 112 -0.43 -4.31 -24.74
C SER A 112 1.08 -4.35 -25.02
N GLU A 113 1.86 -5.09 -24.23
CA GLU A 113 3.25 -5.38 -24.55
C GLU A 113 3.32 -6.39 -25.71
N PRO A 114 4.00 -6.07 -26.84
CA PRO A 114 4.11 -7.00 -27.95
C PRO A 114 4.94 -8.22 -27.54
N VAL A 115 4.28 -9.37 -27.42
CA VAL A 115 4.91 -10.69 -27.32
C VAL A 115 5.70 -10.91 -28.62
N MET A 116 7.03 -10.84 -28.52
CA MET A 116 8.03 -11.05 -29.59
C MET A 116 8.20 -9.94 -30.64
N GLY A 117 9.31 -9.21 -30.50
CA GLY A 117 9.90 -8.42 -31.57
C GLY A 117 11.33 -8.02 -31.24
N THR A 118 12.27 -8.99 -31.32
CA THR A 118 13.74 -8.87 -31.23
C THR A 118 14.32 -8.14 -30.00
N PRO A 119 15.47 -8.60 -29.44
CA PRO A 119 16.15 -7.87 -28.39
C PRO A 119 16.77 -6.60 -28.99
N VAL A 120 16.00 -5.54 -29.11
CA VAL A 120 16.54 -4.21 -29.37
C VAL A 120 17.38 -3.88 -28.15
N ARG A 121 18.70 -3.92 -28.30
CA ARG A 121 19.65 -3.38 -27.33
C ARG A 121 19.16 -1.98 -26.98
N ARG A 122 18.63 -1.79 -25.76
CA ARG A 122 18.46 -0.48 -25.15
C ARG A 122 19.82 0.23 -25.31
N PRO A 123 19.92 1.41 -25.95
CA PRO A 123 21.14 2.18 -25.86
C PRO A 123 21.35 2.46 -24.37
N THR A 124 22.43 1.92 -23.82
CA THR A 124 22.94 2.31 -22.51
C THR A 124 23.45 3.74 -22.59
N THR A 125 22.55 4.71 -22.69
CA THR A 125 22.78 6.07 -22.20
C THR A 125 22.34 6.10 -20.75
N ALA A 126 23.14 5.42 -19.93
CA ALA A 126 23.15 5.63 -18.48
C ALA A 126 23.80 6.98 -18.20
N SER A 127 23.04 8.06 -18.35
CA SER A 127 23.30 9.35 -17.73
C SER A 127 22.10 10.24 -17.98
N GLN A 128 21.48 10.72 -16.90
CA GLN A 128 20.30 11.60 -16.84
C GLN A 128 18.93 10.87 -16.80
N LEU A 129 18.74 10.05 -15.76
CA LEU A 129 17.41 9.84 -15.17
C LEU A 129 16.97 11.17 -14.51
N THR A 130 16.34 12.05 -15.28
CA THR A 130 15.44 13.04 -14.68
C THR A 130 14.20 12.29 -14.18
N GLN A 131 13.78 12.54 -12.94
CA GLN A 131 12.65 11.91 -12.25
C GLN A 131 11.26 12.24 -12.88
N THR A 132 11.21 12.62 -14.16
CA THR A 132 10.04 13.22 -14.82
C THR A 132 9.41 12.33 -15.88
N ALA A 133 9.93 11.13 -16.13
CA ALA A 133 9.23 10.18 -16.98
C ALA A 133 8.01 9.64 -16.22
N PRO A 134 6.79 9.76 -16.77
CA PRO A 134 5.60 9.21 -16.11
C PRO A 134 5.75 7.69 -15.98
N THR A 135 5.46 7.18 -14.79
CA THR A 135 5.47 5.76 -14.45
C THR A 135 4.02 5.29 -14.27
N GLY A 136 3.79 3.97 -14.21
CA GLY A 136 2.43 3.43 -14.04
C GLY A 136 1.54 3.63 -15.26
N VAL A 137 0.28 4.04 -15.05
CA VAL A 137 -0.72 4.21 -16.13
C VAL A 137 -0.28 5.31 -17.10
N GLY A 138 0.40 6.34 -16.59
CA GLY A 138 0.95 7.43 -17.39
C GLY A 138 2.14 7.04 -18.28
N ALA A 139 2.74 5.86 -18.12
CA ALA A 139 3.90 5.44 -18.93
C ALA A 139 3.55 5.21 -20.41
N HIS A 140 2.31 4.80 -20.69
CA HIS A 140 1.80 4.58 -22.04
C HIS A 140 0.45 5.28 -22.23
N LEU A 141 0.34 6.14 -23.26
CA LEU A 141 -0.89 6.88 -23.57
C LEU A 141 -2.11 5.96 -23.74
N SER A 142 -1.93 4.80 -24.34
CA SER A 142 -2.98 3.79 -24.53
C SER A 142 -3.54 3.26 -23.20
N THR A 143 -2.68 3.09 -22.19
CA THR A 143 -3.08 2.63 -20.86
C THR A 143 -3.82 3.73 -20.11
N ALA A 144 -3.35 4.97 -20.21
CA ALA A 144 -4.08 6.13 -19.68
C ALA A 144 -5.48 6.25 -20.30
N ASP A 145 -5.59 6.18 -21.63
CA ASP A 145 -6.90 6.23 -22.31
C ASP A 145 -7.82 5.07 -21.92
N TYR A 146 -7.27 3.87 -21.71
CA TYR A 146 -8.02 2.73 -21.19
C TYR A 146 -8.52 2.99 -19.77
N ALA A 147 -7.65 3.45 -18.87
CA ALA A 147 -8.00 3.77 -17.49
C ALA A 147 -9.11 4.84 -17.41
N LYS A 148 -9.01 5.90 -18.23
CA LYS A 148 -10.04 6.94 -18.32
C LYS A 148 -11.40 6.39 -18.74
N LYS A 149 -11.42 5.53 -19.77
CA LYS A 149 -12.65 4.85 -20.22
C LYS A 149 -13.23 3.93 -19.16
N LEU A 150 -12.37 3.19 -18.44
CA LEU A 150 -12.78 2.31 -17.35
C LEU A 150 -13.43 3.10 -16.21
N ILE A 151 -12.81 4.23 -15.82
CA ILE A 151 -13.29 5.13 -14.76
C ILE A 151 -14.62 5.76 -15.14
N SER A 152 -14.67 6.40 -16.32
CA SER A 152 -15.86 7.10 -16.81
C SER A 152 -17.00 6.16 -17.22
N GLY A 153 -16.72 4.89 -17.48
CA GLY A 153 -17.68 3.86 -17.85
C GLY A 153 -18.04 2.95 -16.68
N ASP A 154 -17.61 1.69 -16.75
CA ASP A 154 -18.05 0.60 -15.87
C ASP A 154 -17.78 0.87 -14.39
N LEU A 155 -16.65 1.48 -14.05
CA LEU A 155 -16.28 1.73 -12.67
C LEU A 155 -17.20 2.76 -12.02
N SER A 156 -17.55 3.84 -12.73
CA SER A 156 -18.52 4.84 -12.24
C SER A 156 -19.87 4.21 -11.92
N GLN A 157 -20.40 3.36 -12.80
CA GLN A 157 -21.70 2.71 -12.61
C GLN A 157 -21.69 1.80 -11.38
N LYS A 158 -20.63 1.00 -11.22
CA LYS A 158 -20.44 0.15 -10.03
C LYS A 158 -20.36 0.99 -8.76
N LEU A 159 -19.60 2.08 -8.77
CA LEU A 159 -19.46 2.99 -7.62
C LEU A 159 -20.77 3.70 -7.26
N PHE A 160 -21.54 4.18 -8.24
CA PHE A 160 -22.84 4.78 -7.98
C PHE A 160 -23.80 3.79 -7.30
N HIS A 161 -23.85 2.54 -7.79
CA HIS A 161 -24.68 1.51 -7.19
C HIS A 161 -24.26 1.19 -5.75
N ILE A 162 -22.95 1.01 -5.52
CA ILE A 162 -22.40 0.73 -4.20
C ILE A 162 -22.68 1.89 -3.24
N CYS A 163 -22.41 3.13 -3.63
CA CYS A 163 -22.62 4.31 -2.79
C CYS A 163 -24.09 4.47 -2.40
N GLN A 164 -25.02 4.31 -3.34
CA GLN A 164 -26.45 4.34 -3.02
C GLN A 164 -26.85 3.21 -2.07
N ARG A 165 -26.27 2.02 -2.23
CA ARG A 165 -26.54 0.89 -1.33
C ARG A 165 -26.03 1.16 0.08
N ILE A 166 -24.82 1.70 0.22
CA ILE A 166 -24.24 2.09 1.52
C ILE A 166 -25.11 3.19 2.14
N GLN A 167 -25.39 4.28 1.42
CA GLN A 167 -26.21 5.39 1.92
C GLN A 167 -27.59 4.94 2.41
N LYS A 168 -28.23 3.98 1.73
CA LYS A 168 -29.54 3.44 2.13
C LYS A 168 -29.48 2.52 3.35
N ARG A 169 -28.43 1.69 3.46
CA ARG A 169 -28.31 0.68 4.52
C ARG A 169 -27.68 1.24 5.80
N LEU A 170 -26.76 2.19 5.66
CA LEU A 170 -25.96 2.74 6.73
C LEU A 170 -25.72 4.24 6.49
N PRO A 171 -26.75 5.09 6.67
CA PRO A 171 -26.65 6.54 6.41
C PRO A 171 -25.73 7.26 7.41
N THR A 172 -25.64 6.75 8.65
CA THR A 172 -24.74 7.25 9.68
C THR A 172 -24.14 6.07 10.42
N PHE A 173 -22.91 6.22 10.89
CA PHE A 173 -22.20 5.20 11.65
C PHE A 173 -21.44 5.83 12.80
N ASP A 174 -21.49 5.19 13.97
CA ASP A 174 -20.78 5.62 15.17
C ASP A 174 -19.45 4.86 15.23
N VAL A 175 -18.34 5.57 15.03
CA VAL A 175 -17.00 4.98 14.95
C VAL A 175 -16.57 4.30 16.25
N SER A 176 -17.18 4.66 17.39
CA SER A 176 -16.94 3.98 18.67
C SER A 176 -17.33 2.50 18.68
N LYS A 177 -18.04 2.02 17.65
CA LYS A 177 -18.40 0.60 17.50
C LYS A 177 -17.34 -0.24 16.80
N MET A 178 -16.28 0.37 16.26
CA MET A 178 -15.21 -0.36 15.60
C MET A 178 -14.25 -0.94 16.64
N GLU A 179 -14.27 -2.28 16.78
CA GLU A 179 -13.38 -3.01 17.70
C GLU A 179 -11.89 -2.92 17.29
N ASN A 180 -11.62 -2.65 16.01
CA ASN A 180 -10.26 -2.67 15.45
C ASN A 180 -9.44 -1.39 15.74
N ILE A 181 -10.05 -0.31 16.26
CA ILE A 181 -9.37 0.97 16.45
C ILE A 181 -9.17 1.28 17.94
N ASN A 182 -8.33 0.48 18.59
CA ASN A 182 -7.87 0.72 19.97
C ASN A 182 -7.32 2.15 20.22
N PHE A 183 -6.91 2.86 19.16
CA PHE A 183 -6.39 4.22 19.26
C PHE A 183 -7.48 5.31 19.25
N MET A 184 -8.63 5.09 18.59
CA MET A 184 -9.71 6.09 18.49
C MET A 184 -10.55 6.18 19.77
N GLU A 185 -10.73 5.08 20.49
CA GLU A 185 -11.39 5.09 21.81
C GLU A 185 -10.67 6.00 22.82
N ILE A 186 -9.34 6.15 22.69
CA ILE A 186 -8.54 6.99 23.58
C ILE A 186 -8.67 8.48 23.21
N MET A 187 -8.81 8.80 21.93
CA MET A 187 -8.72 10.17 21.43
C MET A 187 -10.02 10.97 21.52
N SER A 188 -11.18 10.32 21.64
CA SER A 188 -12.46 11.05 21.72
C SER A 188 -13.46 10.38 22.67
N LYS A 189 -13.76 11.07 23.79
CA LYS A 189 -14.96 10.77 24.60
C LYS A 189 -16.26 11.17 23.90
N GLU A 190 -16.18 11.85 22.75
CA GLU A 190 -17.35 12.26 21.96
C GLU A 190 -17.68 11.21 20.89
N LYS A 191 -18.97 10.95 20.70
CA LYS A 191 -19.48 10.10 19.64
C LYS A 191 -19.08 10.66 18.28
N HIS A 192 -18.19 9.96 17.60
CA HIS A 192 -17.76 10.35 16.26
C HIS A 192 -18.68 9.68 15.23
N ILE A 193 -19.68 10.44 14.77
CA ILE A 193 -20.66 9.97 13.78
C ILE A 193 -20.20 10.35 12.38
N ILE A 194 -19.98 9.36 11.52
CA ILE A 194 -19.57 9.54 10.12
C ILE A 194 -20.70 9.19 9.16
N ASN A 195 -20.57 9.68 7.92
CA ASN A 195 -21.32 9.15 6.77
C ASN A 195 -20.44 8.09 6.05
N PRO A 196 -20.77 6.79 6.15
CA PRO A 196 -19.97 5.72 5.54
C PRO A 196 -19.84 5.81 4.02
N ALA A 197 -20.88 6.30 3.33
CA ALA A 197 -20.81 6.47 1.88
C ALA A 197 -19.83 7.58 1.49
N LEU A 198 -19.75 8.66 2.28
CA LEU A 198 -18.79 9.74 2.08
C LEU A 198 -17.36 9.25 2.29
N GLU A 199 -17.08 8.55 3.40
CA GLU A 199 -15.73 8.04 3.70
C GLU A 199 -15.28 6.96 2.69
N PHE A 200 -16.21 6.14 2.20
CA PHE A 200 -15.96 5.23 1.09
C PHE A 200 -15.58 5.96 -0.20
N VAL A 201 -16.33 6.98 -0.61
CA VAL A 201 -16.05 7.78 -1.81
C VAL A 201 -14.68 8.44 -1.72
N LYS A 202 -14.41 9.09 -0.59
CA LYS A 202 -13.12 9.69 -0.26
C LYS A 202 -11.97 8.70 -0.43
N SER A 203 -12.09 7.53 0.17
CA SER A 203 -11.05 6.48 0.17
C SER A 203 -10.77 5.96 -1.24
N VAL A 204 -11.81 5.60 -1.99
CA VAL A 204 -11.66 5.09 -3.36
C VAL A 204 -11.08 6.17 -4.28
N CYS A 205 -11.62 7.39 -4.24
CA CYS A 205 -11.13 8.49 -5.07
C CYS A 205 -9.67 8.84 -4.76
N LYS A 206 -9.27 8.80 -3.49
CA LYS A 206 -7.87 9.07 -3.11
C LYS A 206 -6.90 8.04 -3.69
N VAL A 207 -7.27 6.76 -3.67
CA VAL A 207 -6.44 5.69 -4.25
C VAL A 207 -6.37 5.82 -5.77
N LEU A 208 -7.50 6.10 -6.43
CA LEU A 208 -7.51 6.29 -7.89
C LEU A 208 -6.74 7.54 -8.33
N SER A 209 -6.74 8.60 -7.52
CA SER A 209 -6.01 9.85 -7.82
C SER A 209 -4.49 9.75 -7.62
N LEU A 210 -3.95 8.58 -7.26
CA LEU A 210 -2.50 8.38 -7.13
C LEU A 210 -1.78 8.52 -8.49
N ASP A 211 -2.48 8.26 -9.59
CA ASP A 211 -1.95 8.44 -10.92
C ASP A 211 -2.46 9.76 -11.53
N SER A 212 -1.53 10.69 -11.77
CA SER A 212 -1.84 12.02 -12.29
C SER A 212 -2.40 12.00 -13.72
N SER A 213 -2.22 10.92 -14.47
CA SER A 213 -2.72 10.82 -15.85
C SER A 213 -4.24 10.73 -15.95
N ILE A 214 -4.92 10.37 -14.85
CA ILE A 214 -6.37 10.15 -14.75
C ILE A 214 -7.06 11.08 -13.72
N GLU A 215 -6.33 12.05 -13.17
CA GLU A 215 -6.80 12.91 -12.07
C GLU A 215 -8.10 13.68 -12.42
N ASP A 216 -8.23 14.18 -13.65
CA ASP A 216 -9.41 14.90 -14.12
C ASP A 216 -10.67 14.00 -14.18
N ASP A 217 -10.51 12.76 -14.64
CA ASP A 217 -11.58 11.75 -14.70
C ASP A 217 -12.00 11.33 -13.28
N VAL A 218 -11.04 11.15 -12.37
CA VAL A 218 -11.30 10.85 -10.96
C VAL A 218 -12.00 12.03 -10.27
N THR A 219 -11.61 13.26 -10.58
CA THR A 219 -12.25 14.49 -10.05
C THR A 219 -13.71 14.57 -10.52
N SER A 220 -13.96 14.29 -11.79
CA SER A 220 -15.33 14.24 -12.34
C SER A 220 -16.18 13.14 -11.70
N LEU A 221 -15.60 11.95 -11.47
CA LEU A 221 -16.23 10.85 -10.76
C LEU A 221 -16.56 11.25 -9.30
N ARG A 222 -15.59 11.84 -8.58
CA ARG A 222 -15.77 12.33 -7.20
C ARG A 222 -16.93 13.30 -7.11
N ARG A 223 -17.00 14.31 -8.00
CA ARG A 223 -18.11 15.27 -8.04
C ARG A 223 -19.47 14.59 -8.21
N ASN A 224 -19.56 13.62 -9.11
CA ASN A 224 -20.81 12.89 -9.34
C ASN A 224 -21.21 12.03 -8.13
N LEU A 225 -20.24 11.37 -7.48
CA LEU A 225 -20.47 10.58 -6.27
C LEU A 225 -20.91 11.45 -5.08
N LEU A 226 -20.27 12.60 -4.86
CA LEU A 226 -20.64 13.54 -3.80
C LEU A 226 -22.06 14.08 -4.00
N ARG A 227 -22.40 14.46 -5.24
CA ARG A 227 -23.77 14.88 -5.57
C ARG A 227 -24.80 13.78 -5.32
N LEU A 228 -24.45 12.52 -5.52
CA LEU A 228 -25.34 11.38 -5.30
C LEU A 228 -25.70 11.17 -3.82
N ILE A 229 -24.78 11.52 -2.92
CA ILE A 229 -24.95 11.43 -1.46
C ILE A 229 -25.34 12.78 -0.82
N ASP A 230 -25.67 13.78 -1.64
CA ASP A 230 -26.07 15.13 -1.22
C ASP A 230 -25.00 15.89 -0.42
N VAL A 231 -23.72 15.71 -0.79
CA VAL A 231 -22.58 16.43 -0.21
C VAL A 231 -22.01 17.41 -1.23
N GLY A 232 -21.78 18.65 -0.82
CA GLY A 232 -21.18 19.69 -1.67
C GLY A 232 -19.71 19.40 -1.97
N GLU A 233 -19.28 19.60 -3.22
CA GLU A 233 -17.91 19.35 -3.68
C GLU A 233 -16.84 20.15 -2.93
N PHE A 234 -17.21 21.35 -2.47
CA PHE A 234 -16.37 22.30 -1.74
C PHE A 234 -16.73 22.38 -0.25
N SER A 235 -17.43 21.37 0.28
CA SER A 235 -17.67 21.30 1.72
C SER A 235 -16.40 20.83 2.42
N ASP A 236 -16.12 21.36 3.62
CA ASP A 236 -15.00 20.89 4.45
C ASP A 236 -15.07 19.37 4.68
N SER A 237 -16.29 18.83 4.78
CA SER A 237 -16.52 17.39 4.91
C SER A 237 -16.14 16.59 3.67
N ALA A 238 -16.04 17.18 2.48
CA ALA A 238 -15.69 16.48 1.24
C ALA A 238 -14.18 16.43 0.97
N ASP A 239 -13.40 17.23 1.69
CA ASP A 239 -11.94 17.20 1.58
C ASP A 239 -11.37 15.90 2.12
N TRP A 240 -10.33 15.41 1.46
CA TRP A 240 -9.62 14.21 1.91
C TRP A 240 -8.74 14.56 3.11
N SER A 241 -8.97 13.86 4.21
CA SER A 241 -8.08 13.79 5.36
C SER A 241 -7.70 12.33 5.57
N ASP A 242 -6.43 12.06 5.86
CA ASP A 242 -6.00 10.72 6.25
C ASP A 242 -6.79 10.28 7.50
N PRO A 243 -7.60 9.20 7.42
CA PRO A 243 -8.40 8.75 8.55
C PRO A 243 -7.53 8.15 9.66
N CYS A 244 -6.30 7.75 9.34
CA CYS A 244 -5.41 7.11 10.28
C CYS A 244 -4.49 8.14 10.97
N PRO A 245 -4.56 8.30 12.30
CA PRO A 245 -3.54 9.02 13.04
C PRO A 245 -2.18 8.33 12.87
N SER A 246 -1.10 9.05 13.16
CA SER A 246 0.26 8.49 13.05
C SER A 246 1.04 8.86 14.30
N VAL A 247 1.64 7.85 14.93
CA VAL A 247 2.57 8.01 16.05
C VAL A 247 3.77 7.13 15.78
N VAL A 248 4.83 7.76 15.26
CA VAL A 248 6.05 7.05 14.85
C VAL A 248 7.05 7.03 16.00
N LEU A 249 7.45 5.83 16.40
CA LEU A 249 8.62 5.60 17.24
C LEU A 249 9.85 5.44 16.35
N PRO A 250 10.81 6.38 16.41
CA PRO A 250 12.01 6.29 15.59
C PRO A 250 12.98 5.24 16.14
N GLU A 251 13.70 4.58 15.24
CA GLU A 251 14.90 3.78 15.56
C GLU A 251 14.66 2.65 16.59
N VAL A 252 13.54 1.94 16.52
CA VAL A 252 13.26 0.81 17.41
C VAL A 252 14.08 -0.41 16.98
N ILE A 253 14.89 -0.92 17.90
CA ILE A 253 15.81 -2.03 17.67
C ILE A 253 15.21 -3.34 18.19
N CYS A 254 15.08 -4.35 17.33
CA CYS A 254 14.66 -5.69 17.74
C CYS A 254 15.78 -6.38 18.54
N ARG A 255 15.49 -6.80 19.78
CA ARG A 255 16.47 -7.50 20.64
C ARG A 255 16.91 -8.87 20.14
N SER A 256 16.12 -9.53 19.28
CA SER A 256 16.45 -10.85 18.74
C SER A 256 17.37 -10.82 17.53
N CYS A 257 17.11 -9.92 16.58
CA CYS A 257 17.83 -9.88 15.29
C CYS A 257 18.58 -8.57 15.02
N ASN A 258 18.52 -7.60 15.94
CA ASN A 258 19.10 -6.26 15.82
C ASN A 258 18.60 -5.45 14.62
N HIS A 259 17.46 -5.84 14.02
CA HIS A 259 16.82 -5.02 13.00
C HIS A 259 16.34 -3.71 13.62
N CYS A 260 16.81 -2.59 13.07
CA CYS A 260 16.42 -1.25 13.45
C CYS A 260 15.44 -0.69 12.42
N ARG A 261 14.29 -0.20 12.89
CA ARG A 261 13.31 0.46 12.05
C ARG A 261 12.44 1.42 12.85
N ASP A 262 11.76 2.30 12.14
CA ASP A 262 10.68 3.08 12.70
C ASP A 262 9.41 2.23 12.79
N ILE A 263 8.63 2.41 13.87
CA ILE A 263 7.34 1.73 14.08
C ILE A 263 6.26 2.81 14.17
N ASP A 264 5.28 2.79 13.26
CA ASP A 264 4.09 3.63 13.40
C ASP A 264 3.02 2.88 14.17
N LEU A 265 2.81 3.26 15.43
CA LEU A 265 1.91 2.54 16.34
C LEU A 265 0.46 2.45 15.85
N CYS A 266 0.05 3.34 14.95
CA CYS A 266 -1.31 3.37 14.40
C CYS A 266 -1.43 2.63 13.06
N LYS A 267 -0.34 2.57 12.30
CA LYS A 267 -0.34 2.12 10.90
C LYS A 267 0.36 0.79 10.65
N ASP A 268 1.10 0.28 11.63
CA ASP A 268 1.97 -0.87 11.42
C ASP A 268 1.19 -2.17 11.17
N SER A 269 1.51 -2.83 10.05
CA SER A 269 0.92 -4.13 9.68
C SER A 269 1.48 -5.29 10.52
N TYR A 270 2.67 -5.14 11.11
CA TYR A 270 3.33 -6.20 11.89
C TYR A 270 2.87 -6.14 13.35
N ARG A 271 1.69 -6.70 13.60
CA ARG A 271 1.03 -6.72 14.91
C ARG A 271 0.51 -8.12 15.24
N SER A 272 0.48 -8.45 16.52
CA SER A 272 -0.08 -9.70 17.04
C SER A 272 -0.83 -9.46 18.34
N VAL A 273 -1.73 -10.38 18.68
CA VAL A 273 -2.44 -10.38 19.97
C VAL A 273 -2.08 -11.66 20.70
N ASP A 274 -1.56 -11.53 21.92
CA ASP A 274 -1.27 -12.65 22.82
C ASP A 274 -1.91 -12.37 24.18
N ASN A 275 -2.76 -13.29 24.67
CA ASN A 275 -3.53 -13.15 25.90
C ASN A 275 -4.27 -11.79 26.03
N ASP A 276 -4.98 -11.37 24.97
CA ASP A 276 -5.69 -10.08 24.86
C ASP A 276 -4.78 -8.84 24.95
N VAL A 277 -3.46 -9.00 24.86
CA VAL A 277 -2.49 -7.91 24.81
C VAL A 277 -1.95 -7.76 23.39
N PHE A 278 -1.97 -6.53 22.89
CA PHE A 278 -1.43 -6.19 21.58
C PHE A 278 0.08 -6.02 21.64
N TYR A 279 0.76 -6.55 20.63
CA TYR A 279 2.21 -6.43 20.45
C TYR A 279 2.54 -6.05 19.01
N TRP A 280 3.50 -5.15 18.85
CA TRP A 280 4.17 -4.95 17.57
C TRP A 280 5.24 -6.02 17.37
N GLN A 281 5.43 -6.46 16.13
CA GLN A 281 6.35 -7.53 15.78
C GLN A 281 7.46 -7.03 14.86
N CYS A 282 8.64 -7.63 15.01
CA CYS A 282 9.73 -7.41 14.07
C CYS A 282 9.38 -8.03 12.70
N PRO A 283 9.48 -7.29 11.58
CA PRO A 283 9.14 -7.82 10.26
C PRO A 283 10.10 -8.91 9.76
N ILE A 284 11.29 -9.03 10.36
CA ILE A 284 12.30 -10.02 9.95
C ILE A 284 12.16 -11.33 10.71
N CYS A 285 12.07 -11.27 12.05
CA CYS A 285 12.10 -12.46 12.90
C CYS A 285 10.78 -12.74 13.63
N SER A 286 9.75 -11.93 13.41
CA SER A 286 8.43 -12.01 14.07
C SER A 286 8.47 -12.01 15.60
N THR A 287 9.59 -11.62 16.23
CA THR A 287 9.65 -11.45 17.68
C THR A 287 8.84 -10.21 18.08
N ASN A 288 8.02 -10.36 19.12
CA ASN A 288 7.27 -9.26 19.73
C ASN A 288 8.24 -8.24 20.37
N TYR A 289 8.03 -6.96 20.11
CA TYR A 289 8.69 -5.90 20.86
C TYR A 289 8.13 -5.84 22.29
N ASP A 290 8.97 -5.46 23.25
CA ASP A 290 8.57 -5.31 24.65
C ASP A 290 7.69 -4.05 24.80
N ASN A 291 6.45 -4.22 25.25
CA ASN A 291 5.52 -3.11 25.45
C ASN A 291 6.03 -2.10 26.48
N ALA A 292 6.82 -2.52 27.48
CA ALA A 292 7.40 -1.61 28.45
C ALA A 292 8.46 -0.69 27.82
N GLU A 293 9.20 -1.18 26.82
CA GLU A 293 10.15 -0.35 26.05
C GLU A 293 9.41 0.63 25.15
N ILE A 294 8.35 0.17 24.48
CA ILE A 294 7.49 1.01 23.64
C ILE A 294 6.86 2.14 24.48
N GLU A 295 6.36 1.83 25.67
CA GLU A 295 5.82 2.82 26.60
C GLU A 295 6.90 3.83 27.03
N ALA A 296 8.11 3.37 27.38
CA ALA A 296 9.22 4.25 27.74
C ALA A 296 9.61 5.20 26.58
N LEU A 297 9.63 4.70 25.35
CA LEU A 297 9.89 5.52 24.15
C LEU A 297 8.79 6.57 23.93
N LEU A 298 7.52 6.20 24.14
CA LEU A 298 6.39 7.14 24.07
C LEU A 298 6.52 8.26 25.11
N LEU A 299 6.84 7.90 26.35
CA LEU A 299 7.06 8.89 27.42
C LEU A 299 8.21 9.84 27.08
N ASP A 300 9.30 9.32 26.52
CA ASP A 300 10.43 10.14 26.07
C ASP A 300 10.05 11.09 24.94
N ILE A 301 9.28 10.64 23.94
CA ILE A 301 8.74 11.51 22.88
C ILE A 301 7.91 12.65 23.47
N VAL A 302 7.01 12.35 24.41
CA VAL A 302 6.18 13.37 25.08
C VAL A 302 7.05 14.35 25.86
N ASN A 303 8.03 13.87 26.62
CA ASN A 303 8.95 14.71 27.38
C ASN A 303 9.77 15.64 26.47
N ARG A 304 10.29 15.12 25.35
CA ARG A 304 11.01 15.92 24.35
C ARG A 304 10.10 16.97 23.71
N LYS A 305 8.88 16.62 23.33
CA LYS A 305 7.90 17.59 22.78
C LYS A 305 7.54 18.67 23.80
N SER A 306 7.34 18.30 25.07
CA SER A 306 7.09 19.25 26.15
C SER A 306 8.27 20.19 26.34
N MET A 307 9.50 19.66 26.32
CA MET A 307 10.71 20.47 26.44
C MET A 307 10.87 21.42 25.25
N GLY A 308 10.64 20.93 24.03
CA GLY A 308 10.66 21.74 22.82
C GLY A 308 9.64 22.88 22.85
N PHE A 309 8.43 22.62 23.34
CA PHE A 309 7.40 23.65 23.53
C PHE A 309 7.81 24.69 24.57
N MET A 310 8.40 24.28 25.70
CA MET A 310 8.87 25.20 26.73
C MET A 310 10.03 26.09 26.27
N LEU A 311 10.87 25.57 25.36
CA LEU A 311 12.04 26.27 24.83
C LEU A 311 11.77 26.97 23.50
N GLN A 312 10.52 26.99 23.01
CA GLN A 312 10.22 27.61 21.73
C GLN A 312 10.46 29.12 21.77
N ASP A 313 11.03 29.65 20.69
CA ASP A 313 11.17 31.09 20.53
C ASP A 313 9.80 31.77 20.42
N LEU A 314 9.68 32.98 20.95
CA LEU A 314 8.52 33.82 20.71
C LEU A 314 8.67 34.44 19.31
N GLN A 315 7.74 34.11 18.40
CA GLN A 315 7.64 34.76 17.08
C GLN A 315 6.82 36.04 17.14
#